data_AF-D2VPC7-F1
#
_entry.id   AF-D2VPC7-F1
#
_cell.length_a   1.000
_cell.length_b   1.000
_cell.length_c   1.000
_cell.angle_alpha   90.00
_cell.angle_beta   90.00
_cell.angle_gamma   90.00
#
_symmetry.space_group_name_H-M   'P 1'
#
loop_
_entity.id
_entity.type
_entity.pdbx_description
1 polymer ?
#
loop_
_entity_poly.entity_id
_entity_poly.type
_entity_poly.pdbx_seq_one_letter_code
_entity_poly.pdbx_strand_id
1 'polypeptide(L)'
;MSQQEEAITRLSKRFETIGKSIGELQSQVDACFLERKNRKRKKTKDSSVSNINKEPLATTNNPFVQKGTGLHIDSWPYNLWEKLKPDYSYEEFDRFRPFQSLLCLTDGHEDENLLEGGLELVPGFAAIAEEYFTATDRKFRDGKQMRSKAQWVSPYHLGLDKEEDVPICEMVRKIKRIPKDWEMPKGSVQLPPPKGSSVEEYLDFVRAVVKEHDSIPYEPVRKGDFVFFDIRVPHQNSSGNMMNRERSVFYHAFLMDHPVNLKTIESLKERRRKFEHPEDFSSKFKAEQKALNLEKDLIPLSTLGKYLYNEEDYPDNVQSDEYLSNIIGKHGKLLTEKHVKYFQRYGYVVVENLVGDNDCDQLLTELKENSKLVGCPLDEEFTKSQFKSIGGGFGAMVEWYYLRMQQLLRMDEKLYAVTVNLLSNTWCSSTPNEYQTPYECPFKNQINPAKLWLYIDRMNFRRPDKV
;
A
#
# COMPACT_ATOMS: atom_id res chain seq x y z
N MET A 1 62.55 24.03 26.60
CA MET A 1 61.30 23.93 25.81
C MET A 1 60.16 24.41 26.69
N SER A 2 59.33 25.28 26.17
CA SER A 2 58.20 25.84 26.93
C SER A 2 57.12 24.76 27.13
N GLN A 3 56.32 24.86 28.20
CA GLN A 3 55.21 23.93 28.46
C GLN A 3 54.24 23.82 27.26
N GLN A 4 54.21 24.83 26.41
CA GLN A 4 53.39 24.88 25.20
C GLN A 4 53.93 23.97 24.08
N GLU A 5 55.26 23.86 23.92
CA GLU A 5 55.88 22.95 22.94
C GLU A 5 55.68 21.47 23.32
N GLU A 6 55.68 21.16 24.62
CA GLU A 6 55.41 19.81 25.10
C GLU A 6 53.94 19.41 24.88
N ALA A 7 53.00 20.35 25.07
CA ALA A 7 51.57 20.13 24.81
C ALA A 7 51.29 19.89 23.31
N ILE A 8 51.91 20.66 22.42
CA ILE A 8 51.80 20.49 20.96
C ILE A 8 52.36 19.14 20.53
N THR A 9 53.51 18.73 21.10
CA THR A 9 54.13 17.44 20.79
C THR A 9 53.25 16.26 21.23
N ARG A 10 52.59 16.35 22.40
CA ARG A 10 51.65 15.32 22.89
C ARG A 10 50.39 15.24 22.03
N LEU A 11 49.85 16.38 21.58
CA LEU A 11 48.69 16.41 20.68
C LEU A 11 49.03 15.80 19.33
N SER A 12 50.18 16.14 18.74
CA SER A 12 50.60 15.60 17.43
C SER A 12 50.73 14.07 17.45
N LYS A 13 51.38 13.52 18.50
CA LYS A 13 51.45 12.05 18.69
C LYS A 13 50.08 11.39 18.85
N ARG A 14 49.11 12.09 19.47
CA ARG A 14 47.75 11.56 19.65
C ARG A 14 46.98 11.52 18.32
N PHE A 15 47.17 12.53 17.46
CA PHE A 15 46.60 12.53 16.11
C PHE A 15 47.22 11.44 15.21
N GLU A 16 48.53 11.20 15.30
CA GLU A 16 49.17 10.09 14.57
C GLU A 16 48.62 8.73 14.98
N THR A 17 48.40 8.50 16.28
CA THR A 17 47.80 7.24 16.78
C THR A 17 46.36 7.06 16.32
N ILE A 18 45.57 8.13 16.28
CA ILE A 18 44.19 8.10 15.75
C ILE A 18 44.20 7.80 14.24
N GLY A 19 45.10 8.45 13.48
CA GLY A 19 45.24 8.20 12.05
C GLY A 19 45.60 6.75 11.73
N LYS A 20 46.52 6.15 12.50
CA LYS A 20 46.87 4.72 12.37
C LYS A 20 45.67 3.80 12.68
N SER A 21 44.91 4.10 13.74
CA SER A 21 43.73 3.32 14.12
C SER A 21 42.62 3.37 13.05
N ILE A 22 42.42 4.53 12.41
CA ILE A 22 41.47 4.70 11.30
C ILE A 22 41.91 3.88 10.07
N GLY A 23 43.21 3.90 9.74
CA GLY A 23 43.75 3.09 8.64
C GLY A 23 43.62 1.59 8.85
N GLU A 24 43.79 1.12 10.08
CA GLU A 24 43.58 -0.29 10.46
C GLU A 24 42.11 -0.69 10.36
N LEU A 25 41.19 0.16 10.83
CA LEU A 25 39.74 -0.06 10.70
C LEU A 25 39.29 -0.10 9.24
N GLN A 26 39.79 0.81 8.40
CA GLN A 26 39.47 0.83 6.97
C GLN A 26 39.94 -0.47 6.29
N SER A 27 41.15 -0.94 6.63
CA SER A 27 41.71 -2.20 6.10
C SER A 27 40.88 -3.43 6.52
N GLN A 28 40.35 -3.44 7.76
CA GLN A 28 39.45 -4.51 8.23
C GLN A 28 38.10 -4.49 7.51
N VAL A 29 37.53 -3.32 7.24
CA VAL A 29 36.30 -3.16 6.47
C VAL A 29 36.48 -3.65 5.04
N ASP A 30 37.59 -3.26 4.38
CA ASP A 30 37.91 -3.68 3.02
C ASP A 30 38.13 -5.20 2.92
N ALA A 31 38.82 -5.79 3.90
CA ALA A 31 38.98 -7.24 4.00
C ALA A 31 37.63 -7.97 4.16
N CYS A 32 36.72 -7.44 4.98
CA CYS A 32 35.39 -8.00 5.18
C CYS A 32 34.52 -7.92 3.90
N PHE A 33 34.62 -6.82 3.15
CA PHE A 33 33.98 -6.67 1.84
C PHE A 33 34.52 -7.66 0.81
N LEU A 34 35.84 -7.87 0.80
CA LEU A 34 36.49 -8.81 -0.11
C LEU A 34 36.09 -10.27 0.19
N GLU A 35 36.03 -10.66 1.47
CA GLU A 35 35.53 -11.96 1.88
C GLU A 35 34.06 -12.18 1.48
N ARG A 36 33.19 -11.19 1.66
CA ARG A 36 31.78 -11.28 1.23
C ARG A 36 31.66 -11.44 -0.28
N LYS A 37 32.47 -10.72 -1.06
CA LYS A 37 32.52 -10.82 -2.53
C LYS A 37 33.02 -12.21 -2.98
N ASN A 38 34.00 -12.77 -2.28
CA ASN A 38 34.53 -14.11 -2.55
C ASN A 38 33.54 -15.23 -2.14
N ARG A 39 32.81 -15.09 -1.03
CA ARG A 39 31.72 -16.02 -0.65
C ARG A 39 30.59 -16.04 -1.67
N LYS A 40 30.19 -14.88 -2.21
CA LYS A 40 29.19 -14.80 -3.30
C LYS A 40 29.68 -15.48 -4.59
N ARG A 41 30.97 -15.36 -4.94
CA ARG A 41 31.57 -16.04 -6.10
C ARG A 41 31.75 -17.54 -5.90
N LYS A 42 31.96 -18.01 -4.66
CA LYS A 42 32.08 -19.44 -4.36
C LYS A 42 30.71 -20.14 -4.35
N LYS A 43 29.65 -19.46 -3.88
CA LYS A 43 28.26 -19.96 -3.97
C LYS A 43 27.76 -20.16 -5.41
N THR A 44 28.28 -19.41 -6.38
CA THR A 44 27.98 -19.60 -7.81
C THR A 44 28.83 -20.67 -8.49
N LYS A 45 29.91 -21.16 -7.86
CA LYS A 45 30.76 -22.23 -8.39
C LYS A 45 30.47 -23.61 -7.78
N ASP A 46 29.96 -23.67 -6.55
CA ASP A 46 29.66 -24.96 -5.89
C ASP A 46 28.24 -25.48 -6.18
N SER A 47 27.47 -24.84 -7.08
CA SER A 47 26.16 -25.33 -7.55
C SER A 47 26.25 -26.21 -8.81
N SER A 48 27.42 -26.79 -9.11
CA SER A 48 27.66 -27.58 -10.32
C SER A 48 28.02 -29.03 -10.04
N VAL A 49 27.25 -29.78 -9.22
CA VAL A 49 27.21 -31.26 -9.28
C VAL A 49 25.85 -31.78 -8.83
N SER A 50 24.95 -31.98 -9.78
CA SER A 50 24.14 -33.19 -9.93
C SER A 50 23.47 -33.13 -11.31
N ASN A 51 24.16 -33.72 -12.29
CA ASN A 51 23.58 -34.08 -13.58
C ASN A 51 22.57 -35.21 -13.34
N ILE A 52 21.38 -34.83 -12.88
CA ILE A 52 20.17 -35.59 -13.15
C ILE A 52 19.77 -35.19 -14.56
N ASN A 53 19.54 -36.18 -15.43
CA ASN A 53 18.95 -36.00 -16.75
C ASN A 53 17.72 -35.08 -16.64
N LYS A 54 17.91 -33.78 -16.89
CA LYS A 54 16.81 -32.89 -17.22
C LYS A 54 16.45 -33.27 -18.65
N GLU A 55 15.52 -34.22 -18.75
CA GLU A 55 14.65 -34.27 -19.91
C GLU A 55 14.23 -32.83 -20.25
N PRO A 56 14.22 -32.46 -21.55
CA PRO A 56 13.74 -31.14 -21.93
C PRO A 56 12.38 -30.97 -21.29
N LEU A 57 12.25 -29.97 -20.40
CA LEU A 57 10.97 -29.63 -19.79
C LEU A 57 9.98 -29.51 -20.92
N ALA A 58 9.13 -30.54 -21.07
CA ALA A 58 7.96 -30.45 -21.90
C ALA A 58 7.32 -29.13 -21.53
N THR A 59 7.10 -28.28 -22.52
CA THR A 59 6.32 -27.06 -22.38
C THR A 59 4.92 -27.51 -21.99
N THR A 60 4.72 -27.80 -20.70
CA THR A 60 3.41 -28.03 -20.14
C THR A 60 2.69 -26.72 -20.39
N ASN A 61 1.72 -26.77 -21.29
CA ASN A 61 0.78 -25.70 -21.60
C ASN A 61 -0.10 -25.44 -20.36
N ASN A 62 0.52 -25.18 -19.21
CA ASN A 62 -0.21 -24.77 -18.03
C ASN A 62 -0.83 -23.42 -18.36
N PRO A 63 -2.17 -23.31 -18.30
CA PRO A 63 -2.85 -22.08 -18.60
C PRO A 63 -2.28 -20.95 -17.72
N PHE A 64 -2.20 -19.75 -18.29
CA PHE A 64 -1.76 -18.60 -17.54
C PHE A 64 -2.80 -18.27 -16.47
N VAL A 65 -2.47 -18.54 -15.20
CA VAL A 65 -3.30 -18.22 -14.04
C VAL A 65 -2.74 -16.98 -13.34
N GLN A 66 -3.59 -16.01 -13.10
CA GLN A 66 -3.24 -14.78 -12.37
C GLN A 66 -3.45 -15.00 -10.88
N LYS A 67 -2.37 -15.01 -10.10
CA LYS A 67 -2.43 -15.31 -8.66
C LYS A 67 -2.90 -14.11 -7.83
N GLY A 68 -3.40 -14.38 -6.63
CA GLY A 68 -3.54 -13.42 -5.53
C GLY A 68 -2.23 -12.70 -5.18
N THR A 69 -2.35 -11.65 -4.38
CA THR A 69 -1.19 -10.99 -3.74
C THR A 69 -0.64 -11.81 -2.56
N GLY A 70 -1.40 -12.79 -2.08
CA GLY A 70 -1.16 -13.39 -0.77
C GLY A 70 -1.49 -12.39 0.35
N LEU A 71 -1.65 -12.92 1.56
CA LEU A 71 -2.00 -12.13 2.73
C LEU A 71 -0.79 -11.31 3.22
N HIS A 72 -0.98 -10.00 3.35
CA HIS A 72 0.07 -9.08 3.76
C HIS A 72 -0.51 -7.82 4.42
N ILE A 73 0.38 -7.00 4.98
CA ILE A 73 0.09 -5.62 5.39
C ILE A 73 1.02 -4.65 4.65
N ASP A 74 0.57 -3.41 4.49
CA ASP A 74 1.26 -2.35 3.74
C ASP A 74 2.00 -1.35 4.65
N SER A 75 2.31 -1.77 5.87
CA SER A 75 2.92 -0.93 6.88
C SER A 75 3.92 -1.70 7.74
N TRP A 76 4.74 -0.97 8.49
CA TRP A 76 5.54 -1.59 9.54
C TRP A 76 4.62 -2.03 10.70
N PRO A 77 4.60 -3.32 11.06
CA PRO A 77 3.62 -3.89 12.01
C PRO A 77 3.81 -3.51 13.48
N TYR A 78 5.03 -3.12 13.88
CA TYR A 78 5.36 -2.95 15.31
C TYR A 78 5.12 -1.52 15.80
N ASN A 79 5.38 -0.55 14.94
CA ASN A 79 5.18 0.87 15.19
C ASN A 79 5.45 1.62 13.88
N LEU A 80 4.42 2.21 13.26
CA LEU A 80 4.53 2.95 12.01
C LEU A 80 5.63 4.04 12.02
N TRP A 81 5.99 4.50 13.22
CA TRP A 81 6.87 5.63 13.49
C TRP A 81 8.28 5.22 13.95
N GLU A 82 8.52 3.97 14.31
CA GLU A 82 9.82 3.54 14.90
C GLU A 82 11.02 3.85 14.01
N LYS A 83 10.80 3.83 12.68
CA LYS A 83 11.84 4.10 11.68
C LYS A 83 11.97 5.57 11.29
N LEU A 84 11.11 6.43 11.82
CA LEU A 84 11.14 7.85 11.54
C LEU A 84 12.37 8.45 12.19
N LYS A 85 13.30 8.93 11.38
CA LYS A 85 14.49 9.63 11.86
C LYS A 85 14.11 11.04 12.36
N PRO A 86 14.95 11.68 13.19
CA PRO A 86 14.67 13.03 13.72
C PRO A 86 14.47 14.11 12.64
N ASP A 87 14.98 13.90 11.43
CA ASP A 87 14.82 14.79 10.27
C ASP A 87 13.54 14.49 9.46
N TYR A 88 12.65 13.66 10.00
CA TYR A 88 11.45 13.15 9.34
C TYR A 88 11.70 12.32 8.08
N SER A 89 12.94 11.88 7.84
CA SER A 89 13.22 10.87 6.83
C SER A 89 13.02 9.46 7.37
N TYR A 90 12.76 8.52 6.47
CA TYR A 90 12.74 7.11 6.79
C TYR A 90 13.85 6.34 6.05
N GLU A 91 13.78 5.00 6.00
CA GLU A 91 14.53 4.19 5.03
C GLU A 91 14.03 4.47 3.59
N GLU A 92 14.72 3.94 2.57
CA GLU A 92 14.29 4.12 1.18
C GLU A 92 12.88 3.55 0.96
N PHE A 93 12.05 4.28 0.21
CA PHE A 93 10.62 4.03 -0.04
C PHE A 93 9.71 4.22 1.14
N ASP A 94 10.22 4.66 2.28
CA ASP A 94 9.35 4.84 3.42
C ASP A 94 8.53 6.17 3.37
N ARG A 95 7.22 6.13 3.66
CA ARG A 95 6.21 7.20 3.50
C ARG A 95 5.03 7.06 4.48
N PHE A 96 4.40 8.18 4.82
CA PHE A 96 3.15 8.19 5.60
C PHE A 96 1.92 8.26 4.70
N ARG A 97 1.27 7.11 4.53
CA ARG A 97 0.06 6.93 3.74
C ARG A 97 -0.98 6.18 4.59
N PRO A 98 -1.87 6.87 5.32
CA PRO A 98 -2.71 6.24 6.35
C PRO A 98 -3.68 5.18 5.81
N PHE A 99 -4.09 5.35 4.56
CA PHE A 99 -5.02 4.46 3.87
C PHE A 99 -4.46 4.03 2.52
N GLN A 100 -4.76 2.78 2.17
CA GLN A 100 -4.84 2.43 0.75
C GLN A 100 -6.29 2.57 0.31
N SER A 101 -6.48 2.96 -0.94
CA SER A 101 -7.80 3.04 -1.53
C SER A 101 -7.81 2.59 -2.98
N LEU A 102 -8.98 2.14 -3.43
CA LEU A 102 -9.20 1.66 -4.78
C LEU A 102 -10.59 2.06 -5.28
N LEU A 103 -10.67 2.35 -6.57
CA LEU A 103 -11.92 2.52 -7.31
C LEU A 103 -12.27 1.18 -7.98
N CYS A 104 -13.47 0.67 -7.72
CA CYS A 104 -14.00 -0.50 -8.42
C CYS A 104 -14.41 -0.14 -9.86
N LEU A 105 -13.78 -0.78 -10.85
CA LEU A 105 -14.09 -0.57 -12.27
C LEU A 105 -15.07 -1.60 -12.83
N THR A 106 -15.28 -2.69 -12.10
CA THR A 106 -16.22 -3.75 -12.41
C THR A 106 -16.93 -4.20 -11.15
N ASP A 107 -18.13 -4.74 -11.30
CA ASP A 107 -18.92 -5.28 -10.18
C ASP A 107 -18.29 -6.54 -9.55
N GLY A 108 -18.55 -6.72 -8.26
CA GLY A 108 -18.44 -8.01 -7.58
C GLY A 108 -19.54 -8.98 -7.96
N HIS A 109 -19.42 -10.19 -7.44
CA HIS A 109 -20.40 -11.26 -7.63
C HIS A 109 -21.34 -11.32 -6.43
N GLU A 110 -22.62 -11.62 -6.65
CA GLU A 110 -23.63 -11.72 -5.59
C GLU A 110 -23.39 -12.91 -4.63
N ASP A 111 -22.71 -13.94 -5.10
CA ASP A 111 -22.24 -15.07 -4.25
C ASP A 111 -20.98 -14.66 -3.46
N GLU A 112 -21.14 -14.53 -2.15
CA GLU A 112 -20.06 -14.20 -1.22
C GLU A 112 -18.89 -15.19 -1.26
N ASN A 113 -19.17 -16.47 -1.56
CA ASN A 113 -18.19 -17.56 -1.53
C ASN A 113 -17.43 -17.70 -2.86
N LEU A 114 -17.89 -17.04 -3.92
CA LEU A 114 -17.22 -17.09 -5.22
C LEU A 114 -15.92 -16.28 -5.19
N LEU A 115 -14.81 -16.89 -5.60
CA LEU A 115 -13.55 -16.17 -5.80
C LEU A 115 -13.74 -15.21 -6.98
N GLU A 116 -13.55 -13.91 -6.77
CA GLU A 116 -13.85 -12.88 -7.78
C GLU A 116 -12.66 -11.97 -8.09
N GLY A 117 -11.49 -12.25 -7.53
CA GLY A 117 -10.30 -11.39 -7.69
C GLY A 117 -10.33 -10.06 -6.96
N GLY A 118 -11.38 -9.79 -6.19
CA GLY A 118 -11.54 -8.57 -5.39
C GLY A 118 -10.70 -8.56 -4.11
N LEU A 119 -10.79 -7.45 -3.36
CA LEU A 119 -10.13 -7.27 -2.07
C LEU A 119 -10.78 -8.15 -0.99
N GLU A 120 -9.94 -8.81 -0.23
CA GLU A 120 -10.27 -9.56 0.97
C GLU A 120 -9.35 -9.08 2.11
N LEU A 121 -9.84 -9.06 3.34
CA LEU A 121 -9.10 -8.55 4.49
C LEU A 121 -9.57 -9.17 5.80
N VAL A 122 -8.89 -8.86 6.90
CA VAL A 122 -9.26 -9.31 8.25
C VAL A 122 -9.95 -8.18 9.01
N PRO A 123 -11.30 -8.19 9.14
CA PRO A 123 -12.03 -7.11 9.78
C PRO A 123 -11.58 -6.85 11.22
N GLY A 124 -11.38 -5.58 11.56
CA GLY A 124 -11.07 -5.13 12.92
C GLY A 124 -9.62 -5.28 13.35
N PHE A 125 -8.75 -5.87 12.52
CA PHE A 125 -7.36 -6.11 12.88
C PHE A 125 -6.56 -4.81 13.14
N ALA A 126 -6.92 -3.71 12.49
CA ALA A 126 -6.28 -2.40 12.71
C ALA A 126 -6.27 -1.97 14.18
N ALA A 127 -7.26 -2.41 14.96
CA ALA A 127 -7.38 -2.04 16.37
C ALA A 127 -6.31 -2.69 17.27
N ILE A 128 -5.68 -3.77 16.80
CA ILE A 128 -4.70 -4.54 17.58
C ILE A 128 -3.32 -4.63 16.91
N ALA A 129 -3.18 -4.10 15.69
CA ALA A 129 -2.03 -4.39 14.82
C ALA A 129 -0.67 -4.15 15.51
N GLU A 130 -0.47 -2.98 16.13
CA GLU A 130 0.81 -2.59 16.73
C GLU A 130 1.22 -3.47 17.92
N GLU A 131 0.25 -4.00 18.66
CA GLU A 131 0.50 -4.83 19.83
C GLU A 131 0.56 -6.33 19.49
N TYR A 132 -0.21 -6.76 18.50
CA TYR A 132 -0.32 -8.16 18.08
C TYR A 132 1.03 -8.75 17.64
N PHE A 133 1.77 -8.04 16.79
CA PHE A 133 3.04 -8.57 16.27
C PHE A 133 4.11 -8.65 17.36
N THR A 134 4.12 -7.69 18.30
CA THR A 134 4.96 -7.75 19.49
C THR A 134 4.62 -8.97 20.36
N ALA A 135 3.33 -9.23 20.61
CA ALA A 135 2.89 -10.42 21.35
C ALA A 135 3.27 -11.72 20.62
N THR A 136 3.15 -11.75 19.30
CA THR A 136 3.52 -12.89 18.45
C THR A 136 5.02 -13.19 18.54
N ASP A 137 5.88 -12.17 18.52
CA ASP A 137 7.31 -12.37 18.68
C ASP A 137 7.70 -12.85 20.07
N ARG A 138 7.02 -12.35 21.13
CA ARG A 138 7.21 -12.88 22.48
C ARG A 138 6.89 -14.36 22.55
N LYS A 139 5.78 -14.79 21.94
CA LYS A 139 5.32 -16.19 21.99
C LYS A 139 6.18 -17.14 21.15
N PHE A 140 6.50 -16.77 19.90
CA PHE A 140 7.11 -17.70 18.94
C PHE A 140 8.62 -17.54 18.77
N ARG A 141 9.21 -16.45 19.30
CA ARG A 141 10.62 -16.08 19.08
C ARG A 141 11.34 -15.61 20.34
N ASP A 142 10.76 -15.83 21.52
CA ASP A 142 11.22 -15.31 22.82
C ASP A 142 11.48 -13.78 22.81
N GLY A 143 10.85 -13.03 21.91
CA GLY A 143 11.13 -11.60 21.68
C GLY A 143 12.54 -11.29 21.17
N LYS A 144 13.34 -12.29 20.77
CA LYS A 144 14.74 -12.11 20.34
C LYS A 144 14.87 -11.66 18.89
N GLN A 145 13.82 -11.82 18.08
CA GLN A 145 13.84 -11.52 16.65
C GLN A 145 12.48 -10.98 16.21
N MET A 146 12.51 -9.86 15.49
CA MET A 146 11.36 -9.33 14.76
C MET A 146 11.13 -10.12 13.47
N ARG A 147 9.91 -10.06 12.94
CA ARG A 147 9.60 -10.60 11.61
C ARG A 147 10.45 -9.94 10.53
N SER A 148 11.01 -10.77 9.66
CA SER A 148 11.72 -10.32 8.47
C SER A 148 10.74 -9.79 7.43
N LYS A 149 11.03 -8.61 6.87
CA LYS A 149 10.31 -8.02 5.72
C LYS A 149 10.38 -8.94 4.49
N ALA A 150 9.33 -8.95 3.67
CA ALA A 150 9.38 -9.55 2.35
C ALA A 150 10.13 -8.59 1.40
N GLN A 151 11.44 -8.77 1.26
CA GLN A 151 12.31 -7.89 0.46
C GLN A 151 11.91 -7.74 -1.03
N TRP A 152 11.00 -8.59 -1.54
CA TRP A 152 10.71 -8.69 -2.98
C TRP A 152 9.47 -7.91 -3.47
N VAL A 153 8.59 -7.37 -2.60
CA VAL A 153 7.38 -6.61 -3.02
C VAL A 153 7.56 -5.11 -2.79
N SER A 154 7.88 -4.71 -1.56
CA SER A 154 8.34 -3.37 -1.17
C SER A 154 8.94 -3.47 0.25
N PRO A 155 9.75 -2.50 0.72
CA PRO A 155 10.31 -2.57 2.08
C PRO A 155 9.25 -2.55 3.19
N TYR A 156 7.97 -2.42 2.87
CA TYR A 156 6.87 -2.41 3.83
C TYR A 156 6.03 -3.65 3.92
N HIS A 157 6.14 -4.51 2.92
CA HIS A 157 5.26 -5.65 2.85
C HIS A 157 5.74 -6.68 3.88
N LEU A 158 4.90 -6.92 4.89
CA LEU A 158 5.01 -8.10 5.72
C LEU A 158 4.02 -9.14 5.22
N GLY A 159 4.55 -10.21 4.63
CA GLY A 159 3.75 -11.39 4.30
C GLY A 159 3.33 -12.15 5.56
N LEU A 160 2.11 -12.68 5.53
CA LEU A 160 1.53 -13.53 6.56
C LEU A 160 1.38 -14.96 6.02
N ASP A 161 2.51 -15.64 5.90
CA ASP A 161 2.66 -16.95 5.25
C ASP A 161 3.28 -18.02 6.15
N LYS A 162 3.38 -17.76 7.46
CA LYS A 162 3.96 -18.68 8.44
C LYS A 162 2.90 -19.49 9.16
N GLU A 163 3.33 -20.55 9.84
CA GLU A 163 2.43 -21.39 10.65
C GLU A 163 1.72 -20.58 11.74
N GLU A 164 2.41 -19.60 12.35
CA GLU A 164 1.78 -18.71 13.33
C GLU A 164 0.72 -17.75 12.74
N ASP A 165 0.62 -17.63 11.41
CA ASP A 165 -0.34 -16.77 10.72
C ASP A 165 -1.64 -17.50 10.34
N VAL A 166 -1.69 -18.83 10.48
CA VAL A 166 -2.87 -19.64 10.14
C VAL A 166 -4.16 -19.09 10.76
N PRO A 167 -4.20 -18.69 12.05
CA PRO A 167 -5.41 -18.10 12.62
C PRO A 167 -5.87 -16.81 11.93
N ILE A 168 -4.94 -15.98 11.45
CA ILE A 168 -5.28 -14.75 10.71
C ILE A 168 -5.86 -15.11 9.34
N CYS A 169 -5.26 -16.08 8.64
CA CYS A 169 -5.74 -16.53 7.34
C CYS A 169 -7.19 -17.04 7.37
N GLU A 170 -7.61 -17.70 8.45
CA GLU A 170 -8.99 -18.18 8.66
C GLU A 170 -10.02 -17.04 8.86
N MET A 171 -9.53 -15.85 9.24
CA MET A 171 -10.33 -14.66 9.52
C MET A 171 -10.46 -13.71 8.34
N VAL A 172 -9.88 -14.07 7.18
CA VAL A 172 -10.01 -13.28 5.95
C VAL A 172 -11.45 -13.32 5.46
N ARG A 173 -11.99 -12.15 5.09
CA ARG A 173 -13.34 -11.94 4.56
C ARG A 173 -13.30 -11.05 3.33
N LYS A 174 -14.22 -11.32 2.40
CA LYS A 174 -14.46 -10.44 1.26
C LYS A 174 -15.04 -9.12 1.76
N ILE A 175 -14.61 -8.00 1.18
CA ILE A 175 -15.24 -6.71 1.46
C ILE A 175 -16.67 -6.66 0.92
N LYS A 176 -17.50 -5.85 1.57
CA LYS A 176 -18.91 -5.64 1.22
C LYS A 176 -19.33 -4.20 1.50
N ARG A 177 -20.36 -3.73 0.78
CA ARG A 177 -21.02 -2.43 1.01
C ARG A 177 -21.68 -2.40 2.38
N ILE A 178 -21.99 -1.19 2.85
CA ILE A 178 -22.71 -1.03 4.11
C ILE A 178 -24.22 -1.15 3.82
N PRO A 179 -24.92 -2.16 4.38
CA PRO A 179 -26.38 -2.26 4.19
C PRO A 179 -27.09 -0.97 4.60
N LYS A 180 -28.16 -0.57 3.90
CA LYS A 180 -28.84 0.70 4.16
C LYS A 180 -29.33 0.85 5.60
N ASP A 181 -29.79 -0.25 6.19
CA ASP A 181 -30.28 -0.40 7.55
C ASP A 181 -29.22 -0.88 8.55
N TRP A 182 -27.95 -0.99 8.13
CA TRP A 182 -26.86 -1.28 9.07
C TRP A 182 -26.86 -0.22 10.16
N GLU A 183 -26.96 -0.68 11.39
CA GLU A 183 -26.81 0.12 12.58
C GLU A 183 -25.57 -0.37 13.31
N MET A 184 -25.01 0.51 14.12
CA MET A 184 -23.95 0.13 15.01
C MET A 184 -24.39 -1.04 15.91
N PRO A 185 -23.56 -2.08 16.12
CA PRO A 185 -23.88 -3.18 17.02
C PRO A 185 -24.33 -2.67 18.38
N LYS A 186 -25.58 -2.96 18.77
CA LYS A 186 -26.16 -2.55 20.05
C LYS A 186 -25.67 -3.51 21.15
N GLY A 187 -24.91 -3.02 22.13
CA GLY A 187 -24.43 -3.81 23.27
C GLY A 187 -23.09 -3.31 23.84
N SER A 188 -22.46 -4.11 24.73
CA SER A 188 -21.08 -3.88 25.15
C SER A 188 -20.15 -4.20 23.96
N VAL A 189 -19.88 -3.20 23.14
CA VAL A 189 -18.87 -3.28 22.07
C VAL A 189 -17.61 -3.88 22.68
N GLN A 190 -17.17 -5.02 22.16
CA GLN A 190 -15.92 -5.60 22.61
C GLN A 190 -14.80 -4.65 22.19
N LEU A 191 -14.10 -4.12 23.18
CA LEU A 191 -12.95 -3.24 23.01
C LEU A 191 -11.69 -4.08 22.77
N PRO A 192 -10.66 -3.49 22.13
CA PRO A 192 -9.37 -4.15 21.98
C PRO A 192 -8.78 -4.56 23.34
N PRO A 193 -8.09 -5.71 23.43
CA PRO A 193 -7.38 -6.09 24.64
C PRO A 193 -6.34 -5.03 25.03
N PRO A 194 -6.05 -4.86 26.34
CA PRO A 194 -5.07 -3.90 26.78
C PRO A 194 -3.67 -4.23 26.26
N LYS A 195 -2.83 -3.19 26.12
CA LYS A 195 -1.41 -3.33 25.78
C LYS A 195 -0.73 -4.38 26.66
N GLY A 196 0.03 -5.27 26.04
CA GLY A 196 0.72 -6.37 26.72
C GLY A 196 -0.06 -7.68 26.83
N SER A 197 -1.32 -7.73 26.37
CA SER A 197 -2.09 -8.97 26.25
C SER A 197 -1.37 -10.06 25.43
N SER A 198 -1.84 -11.29 25.63
CA SER A 198 -1.42 -12.50 24.91
C SER A 198 -1.87 -12.49 23.44
N VAL A 199 -1.24 -13.33 22.62
CA VAL A 199 -1.64 -13.52 21.21
C VAL A 199 -3.07 -14.04 21.13
N GLU A 200 -3.44 -14.95 22.03
CA GLU A 200 -4.76 -15.55 22.13
C GLU A 200 -5.85 -14.50 22.38
N GLU A 201 -5.65 -13.60 23.34
CA GLU A 201 -6.61 -12.53 23.63
C GLU A 201 -6.83 -11.60 22.43
N TYR A 202 -5.75 -11.24 21.72
CA TYR A 202 -5.85 -10.45 20.49
C TYR A 202 -6.59 -11.20 19.38
N LEU A 203 -6.31 -12.49 19.18
CA LEU A 203 -7.02 -13.31 18.20
C LEU A 203 -8.49 -13.49 18.56
N ASP A 204 -8.82 -13.67 19.84
CA ASP A 204 -10.20 -13.80 20.31
C ASP A 204 -10.99 -12.52 20.10
N PHE A 205 -10.37 -11.35 20.29
CA PHE A 205 -10.95 -10.08 19.89
C PHE A 205 -11.27 -10.05 18.38
N VAL A 206 -10.30 -10.36 17.51
CA VAL A 206 -10.53 -10.31 16.05
C VAL A 206 -11.59 -11.33 15.63
N ARG A 207 -11.60 -12.54 16.19
CA ARG A 207 -12.66 -13.54 15.92
C ARG A 207 -14.04 -13.02 16.27
N ALA A 208 -14.18 -12.28 17.37
CA ALA A 208 -15.44 -11.67 17.75
C ALA A 208 -15.86 -10.57 16.76
N VAL A 209 -14.93 -9.71 16.32
CA VAL A 209 -15.21 -8.69 15.30
C VAL A 209 -15.54 -9.32 13.95
N VAL A 210 -14.86 -10.40 13.55
CA VAL A 210 -15.14 -11.16 12.33
C VAL A 210 -16.52 -11.79 12.40
N LYS A 211 -16.89 -12.40 13.54
CA LYS A 211 -18.25 -12.95 13.74
C LYS A 211 -19.33 -11.88 13.66
N GLU A 212 -19.05 -10.69 14.20
CA GLU A 212 -19.93 -9.52 14.05
C GLU A 212 -20.04 -9.11 12.59
N HIS A 213 -18.93 -9.02 11.85
CA HIS A 213 -18.92 -8.73 10.42
C HIS A 213 -19.69 -9.77 9.61
N ASP A 214 -19.54 -11.05 9.91
CA ASP A 214 -20.25 -12.17 9.26
C ASP A 214 -21.77 -12.07 9.44
N SER A 215 -22.25 -11.39 10.48
CA SER A 215 -23.69 -11.16 10.69
C SER A 215 -24.30 -10.05 9.81
N ILE A 216 -23.45 -9.23 9.18
CA ILE A 216 -23.88 -8.16 8.27
C ILE A 216 -24.21 -8.82 6.92
N PRO A 217 -25.41 -8.57 6.34
CA PRO A 217 -25.74 -9.07 5.01
C PRO A 217 -24.66 -8.76 3.97
N TYR A 218 -24.31 -9.74 3.14
CA TYR A 218 -23.37 -9.54 2.06
C TYR A 218 -24.02 -8.71 0.94
N GLU A 219 -23.52 -7.49 0.76
CA GLU A 219 -23.81 -6.65 -0.40
C GLU A 219 -22.50 -6.47 -1.21
N PRO A 220 -22.41 -6.99 -2.45
CA PRO A 220 -21.17 -6.90 -3.21
C PRO A 220 -20.83 -5.46 -3.55
N VAL A 221 -19.53 -5.17 -3.62
CA VAL A 221 -19.05 -3.91 -4.20
C VAL A 221 -19.43 -3.85 -5.67
N ARG A 222 -19.71 -2.65 -6.18
CA ARG A 222 -20.08 -2.43 -7.58
C ARG A 222 -19.11 -1.45 -8.25
N LYS A 223 -19.18 -1.41 -9.57
CA LYS A 223 -18.54 -0.38 -10.37
C LYS A 223 -18.89 1.01 -9.83
N GLY A 224 -17.89 1.89 -9.78
CA GLY A 224 -18.03 3.25 -9.26
C GLY A 224 -17.83 3.37 -7.74
N ASP A 225 -17.79 2.26 -7.00
CA ASP A 225 -17.49 2.29 -5.56
C ASP A 225 -16.05 2.64 -5.27
N PHE A 226 -15.84 3.43 -4.22
CA PHE A 226 -14.51 3.77 -3.73
C PHE A 226 -14.28 3.14 -2.37
N VAL A 227 -13.24 2.32 -2.26
CA VAL A 227 -12.94 1.54 -1.06
C VAL A 227 -11.73 2.14 -0.38
N PHE A 228 -11.83 2.35 0.94
CA PHE A 228 -10.69 2.64 1.82
C PHE A 228 -10.40 1.43 2.70
N PHE A 229 -9.13 1.21 2.99
CA PHE A 229 -8.70 0.33 4.08
C PHE A 229 -7.45 0.84 4.76
N ASP A 230 -7.36 0.62 6.06
CA ASP A 230 -6.21 0.97 6.87
C ASP A 230 -5.02 0.08 6.49
N ILE A 231 -3.86 0.68 6.28
CA ILE A 231 -2.64 0.00 5.82
C ILE A 231 -2.16 -1.12 6.78
N ARG A 232 -2.62 -1.09 8.03
CA ARG A 232 -2.30 -2.07 9.07
C ARG A 232 -3.18 -3.31 9.02
N VAL A 233 -4.24 -3.31 8.22
CA VAL A 233 -5.15 -4.45 8.10
C VAL A 233 -4.53 -5.51 7.19
N PRO A 234 -4.41 -6.77 7.63
CA PRO A 234 -4.05 -7.88 6.77
C PRO A 234 -5.04 -8.00 5.63
N HIS A 235 -4.54 -7.96 4.41
CA HIS A 235 -5.36 -7.98 3.21
C HIS A 235 -4.69 -8.73 2.07
N GLN A 236 -5.51 -9.12 1.11
CA GLN A 236 -5.09 -9.74 -0.14
C GLN A 236 -6.11 -9.47 -1.23
N ASN A 237 -5.69 -9.61 -2.48
CA ASN A 237 -6.65 -9.92 -3.53
C ASN A 237 -6.95 -11.41 -3.49
N SER A 238 -8.19 -11.77 -3.80
CA SER A 238 -8.66 -13.17 -3.85
C SER A 238 -7.68 -14.09 -4.58
N SER A 239 -7.71 -15.39 -4.30
CA SER A 239 -6.73 -16.32 -4.88
C SER A 239 -6.94 -16.57 -6.38
N GLY A 240 -8.17 -16.36 -6.88
CA GLY A 240 -8.58 -16.55 -8.28
C GLY A 240 -9.70 -15.61 -8.72
N ASN A 241 -10.23 -15.79 -9.92
CA ASN A 241 -11.45 -15.15 -10.41
C ASN A 241 -12.31 -16.20 -11.15
N MET A 242 -13.29 -16.76 -10.45
CA MET A 242 -14.23 -17.75 -10.94
C MET A 242 -15.50 -17.11 -11.54
N MET A 243 -15.54 -15.78 -11.70
CA MET A 243 -16.61 -15.13 -12.46
C MET A 243 -16.46 -15.41 -13.96
N ASN A 244 -17.52 -15.19 -14.72
CA ASN A 244 -17.50 -15.23 -16.18
C ASN A 244 -17.03 -13.91 -16.84
N ARG A 245 -16.51 -12.97 -16.04
CA ARG A 245 -16.06 -11.63 -16.45
C ARG A 245 -14.80 -11.22 -15.72
N GLU A 246 -14.09 -10.23 -16.25
CA GLU A 246 -12.93 -9.67 -15.58
C GLU A 246 -13.31 -9.00 -14.25
N ARG A 247 -12.33 -8.95 -13.34
CA ARG A 247 -12.32 -8.07 -12.20
C ARG A 247 -11.25 -7.00 -12.40
N SER A 248 -11.62 -5.74 -12.25
CA SER A 248 -10.65 -4.65 -12.33
C SER A 248 -10.90 -3.57 -11.28
N VAL A 249 -9.80 -3.03 -10.75
CA VAL A 249 -9.80 -1.89 -9.84
C VAL A 249 -8.66 -0.94 -10.21
N PHE A 250 -8.84 0.34 -9.89
CA PHE A 250 -7.82 1.37 -10.00
C PHE A 250 -7.35 1.76 -8.59
N TYR A 251 -6.09 1.50 -8.24
CA TYR A 251 -5.56 1.95 -6.96
C TYR A 251 -5.27 3.44 -7.03
N HIS A 252 -5.82 4.14 -6.04
CA HIS A 252 -5.75 5.58 -5.92
C HIS A 252 -5.54 5.86 -4.44
N ALA A 253 -4.50 6.59 -4.05
CA ALA A 253 -4.33 7.00 -2.66
C ALA A 253 -3.74 8.41 -2.56
N PHE A 254 -3.81 8.96 -1.35
CA PHE A 254 -3.23 10.26 -1.02
C PHE A 254 -2.14 10.10 0.05
N LEU A 255 -1.13 10.94 -0.04
CA LEU A 255 -0.10 11.16 0.97
C LEU A 255 -0.50 12.39 1.80
N MET A 256 -0.13 12.42 3.07
CA MET A 256 -0.26 13.65 3.85
C MET A 256 0.80 14.67 3.41
N ASP A 257 0.41 15.95 3.29
CA ASP A 257 1.35 17.06 3.15
C ASP A 257 2.17 17.19 4.43
N HIS A 258 3.37 16.62 4.40
CA HIS A 258 4.31 16.60 5.51
C HIS A 258 5.71 16.28 4.97
N PRO A 259 6.81 16.82 5.56
CA PRO A 259 8.18 16.57 5.10
C PRO A 259 8.54 15.10 4.86
N VAL A 260 7.92 14.19 5.61
CA VAL A 260 8.08 12.74 5.47
C VAL A 260 7.75 12.19 4.06
N ASN A 261 6.86 12.88 3.33
CA ASN A 261 6.43 12.47 1.99
C ASN A 261 7.05 13.34 0.88
N LEU A 262 7.81 14.39 1.22
CA LEU A 262 8.24 15.42 0.28
C LEU A 262 9.10 14.85 -0.86
N LYS A 263 10.06 13.97 -0.53
CA LYS A 263 10.91 13.32 -1.55
C LYS A 263 10.06 12.50 -2.55
N THR A 264 9.05 11.79 -2.04
CA THR A 264 8.18 10.95 -2.88
C THR A 264 7.37 11.82 -3.83
N ILE A 265 6.70 12.88 -3.34
CA ILE A 265 5.86 13.71 -4.20
C ILE A 265 6.69 14.49 -5.25
N GLU A 266 7.88 14.99 -4.91
CA GLU A 266 8.75 15.67 -5.88
C GLU A 266 9.21 14.72 -6.99
N SER A 267 9.52 13.45 -6.65
CA SER A 267 9.83 12.43 -7.65
C SER A 267 8.61 12.15 -8.56
N LEU A 268 7.42 11.98 -7.98
CA LEU A 268 6.18 11.73 -8.74
C LEU A 268 5.80 12.88 -9.67
N LYS A 269 5.97 14.13 -9.21
CA LYS A 269 5.76 15.35 -10.00
C LYS A 269 6.63 15.38 -11.25
N GLU A 270 7.93 15.13 -11.11
CA GLU A 270 8.86 15.11 -12.24
C GLU A 270 8.60 13.93 -13.19
N ARG A 271 8.26 12.76 -12.64
CA ARG A 271 7.97 11.55 -13.41
C ARG A 271 6.71 11.68 -14.25
N ARG A 272 5.67 12.31 -13.70
CA ARG A 272 4.42 12.59 -14.43
C ARG A 272 4.67 13.32 -15.74
N ARG A 273 5.55 14.32 -15.74
CA ARG A 273 5.88 15.15 -16.92
C ARG A 273 6.54 14.37 -18.05
N LYS A 274 6.95 13.14 -17.79
CA LYS A 274 7.67 12.26 -18.73
C LYS A 274 7.01 10.89 -18.89
N PHE A 275 5.84 10.67 -18.27
CA PHE A 275 5.22 9.34 -18.12
C PHE A 275 6.21 8.28 -17.62
N GLU A 276 7.02 8.64 -16.64
CA GLU A 276 7.95 7.70 -16.00
C GLU A 276 7.32 6.96 -14.83
N HIS A 277 7.69 5.68 -14.68
CA HIS A 277 7.22 4.82 -13.60
C HIS A 277 7.59 5.40 -12.23
N PRO A 278 6.72 5.32 -11.21
CA PRO A 278 7.10 5.61 -9.83
C PRO A 278 8.28 4.74 -9.36
N GLU A 279 9.11 5.26 -8.46
CA GLU A 279 10.30 4.55 -7.95
C GLU A 279 9.97 3.26 -7.18
N ASP A 280 8.75 3.19 -6.66
CA ASP A 280 8.23 2.05 -5.92
C ASP A 280 8.10 0.79 -6.77
N PHE A 281 8.07 0.93 -8.10
CA PHE A 281 7.76 -0.14 -9.01
C PHE A 281 8.90 -0.42 -9.99
N SER A 282 8.85 -1.59 -10.61
CA SER A 282 9.94 -2.06 -11.45
C SER A 282 10.03 -1.25 -12.75
N SER A 283 11.13 -0.51 -12.93
CA SER A 283 11.44 0.26 -14.15
C SER A 283 11.59 -0.56 -15.44
N LYS A 284 11.43 -1.89 -15.35
CA LYS A 284 11.38 -2.81 -16.51
C LYS A 284 10.10 -2.60 -17.34
N PHE A 285 9.02 -2.17 -16.70
CA PHE A 285 7.79 -1.83 -17.40
C PHE A 285 7.95 -0.42 -17.97
N LYS A 286 7.62 -0.26 -19.24
CA LYS A 286 7.68 1.02 -19.95
C LYS A 286 6.52 1.16 -20.92
N ALA A 287 5.35 0.67 -20.51
CA ALA A 287 4.18 0.59 -21.38
C ALA A 287 3.76 1.99 -21.84
N GLU A 288 3.77 2.95 -20.91
CA GLU A 288 3.34 4.32 -21.16
C GLU A 288 4.28 5.10 -22.06
N GLN A 289 5.60 4.98 -21.87
CA GLN A 289 6.56 5.62 -22.77
C GLN A 289 6.52 5.05 -24.19
N LYS A 290 5.87 3.91 -24.41
CA LYS A 290 5.65 3.31 -25.74
C LYS A 290 4.30 3.68 -26.33
N ALA A 291 3.25 3.78 -25.52
CA ALA A 291 1.88 3.93 -25.97
C ALA A 291 1.39 5.39 -25.94
N LEU A 292 1.89 6.21 -25.02
CA LEU A 292 1.40 7.56 -24.78
C LEU A 292 2.33 8.62 -25.39
N ASN A 293 1.73 9.72 -25.82
CA ASN A 293 2.38 10.90 -26.34
C ASN A 293 2.18 12.08 -25.37
N LEU A 294 3.26 12.74 -24.95
CA LEU A 294 3.19 13.81 -23.95
C LEU A 294 2.33 15.00 -24.39
N GLU A 295 2.36 15.41 -25.66
CA GLU A 295 1.59 16.58 -26.13
C GLU A 295 0.09 16.28 -26.19
N LYS A 296 -0.28 15.03 -26.44
CA LYS A 296 -1.67 14.61 -26.60
C LYS A 296 -2.31 14.10 -25.32
N ASP A 297 -1.56 13.32 -24.55
CA ASP A 297 -2.10 12.48 -23.47
C ASP A 297 -1.82 13.06 -22.08
N LEU A 298 -0.90 14.03 -21.94
CA LEU A 298 -0.67 14.70 -20.66
C LEU A 298 -1.79 15.70 -20.39
N ILE A 299 -2.54 15.47 -19.32
CA ILE A 299 -3.70 16.31 -18.98
C ILE A 299 -3.25 17.55 -18.22
N PRO A 300 -3.75 18.76 -18.52
CA PRO A 300 -3.49 19.93 -17.68
C PRO A 300 -4.00 19.70 -16.24
N LEU A 301 -3.25 20.18 -15.25
CA LEU A 301 -3.69 20.09 -13.86
C LEU A 301 -4.84 21.08 -13.59
N SER A 302 -5.88 20.61 -12.92
CA SER A 302 -6.88 21.50 -12.27
C SER A 302 -6.23 22.24 -11.10
N THR A 303 -6.90 23.24 -10.52
CA THR A 303 -6.42 23.91 -9.30
C THR A 303 -6.12 22.90 -8.19
N LEU A 304 -7.07 22.00 -7.89
CA LEU A 304 -6.85 20.89 -6.96
C LEU A 304 -5.66 20.02 -7.40
N GLY A 305 -5.56 19.68 -8.67
CA GLY A 305 -4.46 18.90 -9.24
C GLY A 305 -3.09 19.51 -8.98
N LYS A 306 -2.96 20.84 -9.06
CA LYS A 306 -1.69 21.52 -8.80
C LYS A 306 -1.26 21.38 -7.34
N TYR A 307 -2.19 21.49 -6.39
CA TYR A 307 -1.88 21.21 -4.98
C TYR A 307 -1.51 19.74 -4.78
N LEU A 308 -2.30 18.83 -5.34
CA LEU A 308 -2.12 17.39 -5.19
C LEU A 308 -0.80 16.86 -5.77
N TYR A 309 -0.31 17.46 -6.87
CA TYR A 309 0.99 17.13 -7.46
C TYR A 309 2.15 17.97 -6.90
N ASN A 310 1.90 18.78 -5.88
CA ASN A 310 2.89 19.71 -5.32
C ASN A 310 3.49 20.67 -6.37
N GLU A 311 2.69 21.07 -7.36
CA GLU A 311 3.06 22.11 -8.34
C GLU A 311 2.78 23.52 -7.81
N GLU A 312 1.82 23.67 -6.89
CA GLU A 312 1.54 24.89 -6.14
C GLU A 312 1.42 24.54 -4.65
N ASP A 313 1.88 25.45 -3.79
CA ASP A 313 1.76 25.29 -2.33
C ASP A 313 0.31 25.45 -1.90
N TYR A 314 -0.10 24.66 -0.91
CA TYR A 314 -1.37 24.90 -0.22
C TYR A 314 -1.35 26.26 0.49
N PRO A 315 -2.48 26.99 0.55
CA PRO A 315 -2.59 28.21 1.34
C PRO A 315 -2.27 27.93 2.83
N ASP A 316 -1.67 28.92 3.50
CA ASP A 316 -1.31 28.83 4.92
C ASP A 316 -2.52 28.48 5.78
N ASN A 317 -3.65 29.15 5.51
CA ASN A 317 -4.92 28.89 6.17
C ASN A 317 -5.93 28.27 5.21
N VAL A 318 -5.96 26.94 5.18
CA VAL A 318 -6.90 26.15 4.36
C VAL A 318 -8.37 26.41 4.74
N GLN A 319 -8.66 26.75 5.99
CA GLN A 319 -10.03 27.06 6.43
C GLN A 319 -10.55 28.38 5.82
N SER A 320 -9.65 29.28 5.42
CA SER A 320 -10.01 30.49 4.67
C SER A 320 -9.93 30.33 3.16
N ASP A 321 -9.47 29.17 2.68
CA ASP A 321 -9.44 28.90 1.24
C ASP A 321 -10.84 28.54 0.75
N GLU A 322 -11.46 29.47 0.02
CA GLU A 322 -12.83 29.32 -0.49
C GLU A 322 -12.94 28.13 -1.45
N TYR A 323 -11.88 27.84 -2.22
CA TYR A 323 -11.88 26.76 -3.21
C TYR A 323 -11.94 25.38 -2.56
N LEU A 324 -11.01 25.07 -1.65
CA LEU A 324 -10.96 23.80 -0.92
C LEU A 324 -12.17 23.65 0.01
N SER A 325 -12.57 24.73 0.68
CA SER A 325 -13.77 24.73 1.54
C SER A 325 -15.04 24.42 0.74
N ASN A 326 -15.16 24.94 -0.48
CA ASN A 326 -16.29 24.64 -1.37
C ASN A 326 -16.28 23.16 -1.81
N ILE A 327 -15.12 22.61 -2.19
CA ILE A 327 -14.99 21.18 -2.54
C ILE A 327 -15.43 20.30 -1.37
N ILE A 328 -14.88 20.54 -0.18
CA ILE A 328 -15.17 19.77 1.03
C ILE A 328 -16.65 19.92 1.43
N GLY A 329 -17.19 21.13 1.41
CA GLY A 329 -18.60 21.38 1.73
C GLY A 329 -19.58 20.71 0.75
N LYS A 330 -19.24 20.70 -0.55
CA LYS A 330 -20.07 20.11 -1.60
C LYS A 330 -20.08 18.58 -1.54
N HIS A 331 -18.92 17.95 -1.40
CA HIS A 331 -18.74 16.52 -1.60
C HIS A 331 -18.43 15.73 -0.31
N GLY A 332 -17.98 16.38 0.76
CA GLY A 332 -17.59 15.70 2.00
C GLY A 332 -18.70 14.87 2.63
N LYS A 333 -19.97 15.31 2.47
CA LYS A 333 -21.17 14.60 2.95
C LYS A 333 -21.42 13.23 2.27
N LEU A 334 -20.72 12.92 1.18
CA LEU A 334 -20.81 11.61 0.52
C LEU A 334 -20.25 10.51 1.44
N LEU A 335 -19.27 10.83 2.29
CA LEU A 335 -18.82 9.97 3.38
C LEU A 335 -19.56 10.37 4.66
N THR A 336 -20.54 9.58 5.05
CA THR A 336 -21.38 9.81 6.24
C THR A 336 -20.71 9.31 7.54
N GLU A 337 -21.25 9.68 8.70
CA GLU A 337 -20.81 9.15 10.00
C GLU A 337 -20.89 7.62 10.06
N LYS A 338 -21.88 7.03 9.38
CA LYS A 338 -22.01 5.58 9.22
C LYS A 338 -20.76 4.96 8.61
N HIS A 339 -20.21 5.58 7.55
CA HIS A 339 -18.98 5.13 6.91
C HIS A 339 -17.78 5.25 7.85
N VAL A 340 -17.68 6.36 8.58
CA VAL A 340 -16.62 6.55 9.58
C VAL A 340 -16.65 5.45 10.64
N LYS A 341 -17.82 5.18 11.23
CA LYS A 341 -18.00 4.15 12.26
C LYS A 341 -17.67 2.76 11.73
N TYR A 342 -18.14 2.46 10.51
CA TYR A 342 -17.83 1.20 9.84
C TYR A 342 -16.31 1.03 9.62
N PHE A 343 -15.63 2.07 9.15
CA PHE A 343 -14.17 2.07 8.98
C PHE A 343 -13.44 1.87 10.31
N GLN A 344 -13.84 2.60 11.35
CA GLN A 344 -13.20 2.51 12.67
C GLN A 344 -13.35 1.12 13.29
N ARG A 345 -14.49 0.45 13.05
CA ARG A 345 -14.74 -0.91 13.55
C ARG A 345 -14.03 -2.00 12.75
N TYR A 346 -14.13 -1.96 11.42
CA TYR A 346 -13.68 -3.08 10.58
C TYR A 346 -12.36 -2.82 9.85
N GLY A 347 -11.83 -1.60 9.88
CA GLY A 347 -10.59 -1.22 9.23
C GLY A 347 -10.71 -0.99 7.72
N TYR A 348 -11.92 -1.00 7.18
CA TYR A 348 -12.21 -0.68 5.78
C TYR A 348 -13.60 -0.07 5.64
N VAL A 349 -13.84 0.63 4.53
CA VAL A 349 -15.18 1.11 4.17
C VAL A 349 -15.34 1.24 2.66
N VAL A 350 -16.54 0.99 2.17
CA VAL A 350 -16.96 1.22 0.78
C VAL A 350 -17.83 2.47 0.76
N VAL A 351 -17.48 3.46 -0.06
CA VAL A 351 -18.31 4.64 -0.35
C VAL A 351 -18.97 4.41 -1.70
N GLU A 352 -20.28 4.25 -1.71
CA GLU A 352 -20.98 3.72 -2.87
C GLU A 352 -21.16 4.74 -4.00
N ASN A 353 -21.00 4.27 -5.25
CA ASN A 353 -21.26 5.02 -6.48
C ASN A 353 -20.59 6.40 -6.52
N LEU A 354 -19.37 6.49 -6.00
CA LEU A 354 -18.64 7.75 -5.90
C LEU A 354 -18.20 8.26 -7.28
N VAL A 355 -17.87 7.35 -8.20
CA VAL A 355 -17.52 7.64 -9.60
C VAL A 355 -18.60 7.07 -10.51
N GLY A 356 -18.94 7.80 -11.58
CA GLY A 356 -19.96 7.37 -12.51
C GLY A 356 -19.48 6.25 -13.43
N ASP A 357 -20.40 5.37 -13.82
CA ASP A 357 -20.15 4.24 -14.72
C ASP A 357 -19.37 4.62 -15.99
N ASN A 358 -19.70 5.76 -16.61
CA ASN A 358 -19.04 6.23 -17.82
C ASN A 358 -17.53 6.44 -17.63
N ASP A 359 -17.11 7.01 -16.48
CA ASP A 359 -15.69 7.26 -16.21
C ASP A 359 -14.97 5.94 -15.90
N CYS A 360 -15.63 5.01 -15.22
CA CYS A 360 -15.11 3.66 -14.99
C CYS A 360 -14.93 2.89 -16.30
N ASP A 361 -15.94 2.91 -17.17
CA ASP A 361 -15.93 2.22 -18.46
C ASP A 361 -14.88 2.84 -19.40
N GLN A 362 -14.76 4.17 -19.39
CA GLN A 362 -13.72 4.90 -20.14
C GLN A 362 -12.32 4.48 -19.67
N LEU A 363 -12.07 4.43 -18.35
CA LEU A 363 -10.77 3.97 -17.84
C LEU A 363 -10.46 2.52 -18.22
N LEU A 364 -11.45 1.62 -18.11
CA LEU A 364 -11.25 0.22 -18.49
C LEU A 364 -10.99 0.07 -20.00
N THR A 365 -11.64 0.90 -20.81
CA THR A 365 -11.43 0.97 -22.28
C THR A 365 -10.03 1.46 -22.60
N GLU A 366 -9.60 2.57 -21.99
CA GLU A 366 -8.23 3.09 -22.15
C GLU A 366 -7.18 2.04 -21.78
N LEU A 367 -7.39 1.31 -20.69
CA LEU A 367 -6.49 0.23 -20.26
C LEU A 367 -6.38 -0.87 -21.34
N LYS A 368 -7.51 -1.34 -21.88
CA LYS A 368 -7.55 -2.39 -22.89
C LYS A 368 -6.89 -1.94 -24.20
N GLU A 369 -7.25 -0.77 -24.70
CA GLU A 369 -6.72 -0.20 -25.94
C GLU A 369 -5.20 0.03 -25.85
N ASN A 370 -4.73 0.68 -24.78
CA ASN A 370 -3.31 0.97 -24.62
C ASN A 370 -2.48 -0.30 -24.35
N SER A 371 -3.04 -1.30 -23.65
CA SER A 371 -2.38 -2.59 -23.45
C SER A 371 -2.19 -3.35 -24.78
N LYS A 372 -3.15 -3.24 -25.71
CA LYS A 372 -3.03 -3.79 -27.06
C LYS A 372 -1.85 -3.19 -27.83
N LEU A 373 -1.64 -1.88 -27.73
CA LEU A 373 -0.52 -1.18 -28.39
C LEU A 373 0.86 -1.68 -27.94
N VAL A 374 0.96 -2.21 -26.73
CA VAL A 374 2.23 -2.75 -26.18
C VAL A 374 2.30 -4.28 -26.21
N GLY A 375 1.39 -4.92 -26.95
CA GLY A 375 1.42 -6.35 -27.24
C GLY A 375 0.68 -7.23 -26.23
N CYS A 376 -0.21 -6.67 -25.42
CA CYS A 376 -1.04 -7.40 -24.46
C CYS A 376 -2.53 -7.02 -24.62
N PRO A 377 -3.28 -7.67 -25.53
CA PRO A 377 -4.69 -7.36 -25.75
C PRO A 377 -5.55 -7.90 -24.60
N LEU A 378 -5.86 -7.06 -23.60
CA LEU A 378 -6.57 -7.48 -22.38
C LEU A 378 -8.04 -7.88 -22.59
N ASP A 379 -8.62 -7.45 -23.71
CA ASP A 379 -9.95 -7.78 -24.21
C ASP A 379 -10.00 -9.09 -25.02
N GLU A 380 -8.83 -9.67 -25.33
CA GLU A 380 -8.68 -10.90 -26.08
C GLU A 380 -7.94 -11.97 -25.25
N GLU A 381 -7.70 -13.13 -25.86
CA GLU A 381 -6.82 -14.14 -25.28
C GLU A 381 -5.36 -13.68 -25.32
N PHE A 382 -4.67 -13.75 -24.17
CA PHE A 382 -3.26 -13.41 -24.07
C PHE A 382 -2.48 -14.45 -23.28
N THR A 383 -1.21 -14.60 -23.65
CA THR A 383 -0.26 -15.49 -23.00
C THR A 383 0.39 -14.83 -21.79
N LYS A 384 0.99 -15.65 -20.91
CA LYS A 384 1.86 -15.17 -19.83
C LYS A 384 2.98 -14.25 -20.32
N SER A 385 3.50 -14.51 -21.52
CA SER A 385 4.58 -13.70 -22.11
C SER A 385 4.08 -12.30 -22.50
N GLN A 386 2.89 -12.22 -23.11
CA GLN A 386 2.23 -10.96 -23.43
C GLN A 386 1.90 -10.16 -22.17
N PHE A 387 1.32 -10.80 -21.14
CA PHE A 387 1.01 -10.11 -19.88
C PHE A 387 2.25 -9.51 -19.20
N LYS A 388 3.40 -10.19 -19.29
CA LYS A 388 4.68 -9.68 -18.76
C LYS A 388 5.15 -8.35 -19.38
N SER A 389 4.57 -7.91 -20.49
CA SER A 389 4.87 -6.60 -21.08
C SER A 389 4.27 -5.43 -20.30
N ILE A 390 3.18 -5.68 -19.58
CA ILE A 390 2.41 -4.66 -18.84
C ILE A 390 2.32 -4.94 -17.35
N GLY A 391 2.70 -6.11 -16.86
CA GLY A 391 2.49 -6.44 -15.46
C GLY A 391 3.23 -7.67 -14.96
N GLY A 392 3.27 -7.82 -13.64
CA GLY A 392 3.74 -9.04 -12.98
C GLY A 392 2.59 -10.02 -12.76
N GLY A 393 2.86 -11.33 -12.77
CA GLY A 393 1.82 -12.33 -12.44
C GLY A 393 1.35 -12.31 -10.97
N PHE A 394 1.96 -11.48 -10.13
CA PHE A 394 1.61 -11.29 -8.72
C PHE A 394 0.44 -10.33 -8.61
N GLY A 395 -0.65 -10.78 -7.96
CA GLY A 395 -1.81 -9.94 -7.70
C GLY A 395 -2.52 -9.41 -8.93
N ALA A 396 -2.28 -9.94 -10.14
CA ALA A 396 -2.87 -9.43 -11.39
C ALA A 396 -2.68 -7.92 -11.64
N MET A 397 -1.58 -7.36 -11.11
CA MET A 397 -1.30 -5.93 -11.23
C MET A 397 -0.80 -5.58 -12.64
N VAL A 398 -1.35 -4.50 -13.20
CA VAL A 398 -0.94 -3.90 -14.47
C VAL A 398 -0.34 -2.52 -14.21
N GLU A 399 0.79 -2.27 -14.85
CA GLU A 399 1.76 -1.22 -14.56
C GLU A 399 1.48 -0.02 -15.48
N TRP A 400 0.26 0.51 -15.35
CA TRP A 400 -0.24 1.72 -15.98
C TRP A 400 -0.55 2.76 -14.91
N TYR A 401 -0.08 3.99 -15.12
CA TYR A 401 -0.02 5.04 -14.12
C TYR A 401 -0.54 6.40 -14.59
N TYR A 402 -0.69 6.69 -15.87
CA TYR A 402 -0.98 8.01 -16.41
C TYR A 402 -1.91 7.92 -17.63
N LEU A 403 -2.72 6.87 -17.73
CA LEU A 403 -3.85 6.88 -18.65
C LEU A 403 -4.69 8.13 -18.41
N ARG A 404 -5.31 8.67 -19.46
CA ARG A 404 -6.02 9.95 -19.42
C ARG A 404 -7.04 9.99 -18.28
N MET A 405 -7.86 8.95 -18.16
CA MET A 405 -8.87 8.87 -17.10
C MET A 405 -8.26 8.63 -15.72
N GLN A 406 -7.11 7.96 -15.59
CA GLN A 406 -6.38 7.90 -14.30
C GLN A 406 -5.94 9.29 -13.84
N GLN A 407 -5.43 10.11 -14.77
CA GLN A 407 -5.01 11.48 -14.45
C GLN A 407 -6.19 12.35 -13.99
N LEU A 408 -7.34 12.24 -14.68
CA LEU A 408 -8.56 12.96 -14.31
C LEU A 408 -9.10 12.51 -12.94
N LEU A 409 -9.23 11.21 -12.72
CA LEU A 409 -9.73 10.66 -11.46
C LEU A 409 -8.84 11.02 -10.27
N ARG A 410 -7.53 11.14 -10.46
CA ARG A 410 -6.62 11.60 -9.39
C ARG A 410 -6.84 13.04 -8.94
N MET A 411 -7.55 13.82 -9.74
CA MET A 411 -7.92 15.20 -9.42
C MET A 411 -9.43 15.32 -9.18
N ASP A 412 -10.14 14.20 -9.01
CA ASP A 412 -11.58 14.20 -8.76
C ASP A 412 -11.88 14.73 -7.35
N GLU A 413 -12.71 15.78 -7.32
CA GLU A 413 -13.08 16.49 -6.10
C GLU A 413 -13.81 15.60 -5.08
N LYS A 414 -14.57 14.59 -5.54
CA LYS A 414 -15.30 13.68 -4.64
C LYS A 414 -14.32 12.76 -3.95
N LEU A 415 -13.40 12.12 -4.71
CA LEU A 415 -12.37 11.24 -4.15
C LEU A 415 -11.51 11.97 -3.11
N TYR A 416 -11.13 13.21 -3.41
CA TYR A 416 -10.43 14.08 -2.47
C TYR A 416 -11.27 14.35 -1.22
N ALA A 417 -12.49 14.88 -1.37
CA ALA A 417 -13.30 15.32 -0.23
C ALA A 417 -13.66 14.18 0.73
N VAL A 418 -13.97 12.98 0.22
CA VAL A 418 -14.24 11.82 1.10
C VAL A 418 -12.99 11.37 1.85
N THR A 419 -11.80 11.48 1.24
CA THR A 419 -10.53 11.17 1.91
C THR A 419 -10.27 12.17 3.04
N VAL A 420 -10.44 13.47 2.78
CA VAL A 420 -10.31 14.53 3.79
C VAL A 420 -11.25 14.26 4.97
N ASN A 421 -12.50 13.89 4.69
CA ASN A 421 -13.47 13.60 5.73
C ASN A 421 -13.07 12.37 6.56
N LEU A 422 -12.63 11.28 5.92
CA LEU A 422 -12.16 10.09 6.64
C LEU A 422 -10.94 10.38 7.52
N LEU A 423 -9.95 11.11 7.00
CA LEU A 423 -8.75 11.50 7.76
C LEU A 423 -9.10 12.35 8.98
N SER A 424 -10.02 13.32 8.81
CA SER A 424 -10.48 14.20 9.88
C SER A 424 -11.11 13.45 11.05
N ASN A 425 -11.65 12.26 10.79
CA ASN A 425 -12.31 11.41 11.80
C ASN A 425 -11.45 10.20 12.24
N THR A 426 -10.18 10.14 11.83
CA THR A 426 -9.27 9.03 12.15
C THR A 426 -7.87 9.56 12.49
N TRP A 427 -6.89 9.45 11.60
CA TRP A 427 -5.49 9.80 11.80
C TRP A 427 -5.21 11.27 12.09
N CYS A 428 -6.14 12.17 11.71
CA CYS A 428 -6.09 13.59 12.06
C CYS A 428 -7.07 13.98 13.17
N SER A 429 -7.83 13.02 13.72
CA SER A 429 -8.79 13.29 14.79
C SER A 429 -8.09 13.44 16.14
N SER A 430 -8.54 14.41 16.92
CA SER A 430 -8.21 14.52 18.35
C SER A 430 -9.23 13.82 19.25
N THR A 431 -10.38 13.43 18.69
CA THR A 431 -11.48 12.81 19.43
C THR A 431 -11.30 11.29 19.43
N PRO A 432 -11.29 10.64 20.61
CA PRO A 432 -11.30 9.18 20.68
C PRO A 432 -12.48 8.59 19.92
N ASN A 433 -12.25 7.53 19.16
CA ASN A 433 -13.34 6.78 18.52
C ASN A 433 -13.96 5.77 19.50
N GLU A 434 -15.21 5.41 19.24
CA GLU A 434 -15.99 4.50 20.11
C GLU A 434 -15.37 3.09 20.22
N TYR A 435 -14.55 2.69 19.24
CA TYR A 435 -13.91 1.37 19.16
C TYR A 435 -12.49 1.34 19.72
N GLN A 436 -11.96 2.48 20.17
CA GLN A 436 -10.58 2.64 20.63
C GLN A 436 -9.53 2.13 19.62
N THR A 437 -9.84 2.14 18.33
CA THR A 437 -8.86 1.86 17.27
C THR A 437 -7.78 2.93 17.34
N PRO A 438 -6.49 2.58 17.49
CA PRO A 438 -5.44 3.57 17.68
C PRO A 438 -5.16 4.27 16.35
N TYR A 439 -5.36 5.58 16.30
CA TYR A 439 -5.01 6.43 15.15
C TYR A 439 -3.95 7.46 15.57
N GLU A 440 -2.91 6.99 16.26
CA GLU A 440 -1.87 7.85 16.79
C GLU A 440 -0.91 8.31 15.69
N CYS A 441 -0.73 9.62 15.58
CA CYS A 441 0.23 10.24 14.69
C CYS A 441 1.11 11.24 15.47
N PRO A 442 2.46 11.06 15.50
CA PRO A 442 3.36 11.87 16.32
C PRO A 442 3.43 13.34 15.85
N PHE A 443 3.07 13.60 14.60
CA PHE A 443 3.02 14.94 14.02
C PHE A 443 1.59 15.38 13.69
N LYS A 444 0.58 14.87 14.43
CA LYS A 444 -0.84 15.25 14.25
C LYS A 444 -1.09 16.76 14.27
N ASN A 445 -0.30 17.51 15.05
CA ASN A 445 -0.41 18.97 15.14
C ASN A 445 0.25 19.72 13.96
N GLN A 446 0.95 19.00 13.08
CA GLN A 446 1.65 19.54 11.91
C GLN A 446 0.95 19.18 10.60
N ILE A 447 -0.05 18.29 10.65
CA ILE A 447 -0.80 17.85 9.47
C ILE A 447 -2.18 18.48 9.46
N ASN A 448 -2.67 18.73 8.26
CA ASN A 448 -4.03 19.16 8.02
C ASN A 448 -4.69 18.13 7.09
N PRO A 449 -5.86 17.55 7.45
CA PRO A 449 -6.51 16.53 6.62
C PRO A 449 -6.87 17.02 5.22
N ALA A 450 -6.97 18.33 5.01
CA ALA A 450 -7.23 18.93 3.70
C ALA A 450 -5.96 19.20 2.87
N LYS A 451 -4.76 19.09 3.44
CA LYS A 451 -3.49 19.22 2.71
C LYS A 451 -2.97 17.83 2.35
N LEU A 452 -3.15 17.45 1.09
CA LEU A 452 -2.84 16.12 0.59
C LEU A 452 -1.96 16.20 -0.65
N TRP A 453 -1.10 15.22 -0.82
CA TRP A 453 -0.40 14.98 -2.08
C TRP A 453 -0.87 13.67 -2.69
N LEU A 454 -0.63 13.46 -3.98
CA LEU A 454 -1.00 12.21 -4.64
C LEU A 454 0.01 11.10 -4.38
N TYR A 455 -0.52 9.90 -4.15
CA TYR A 455 0.23 8.67 -4.33
C TYR A 455 -0.18 8.02 -5.65
N ILE A 456 0.80 7.83 -6.54
CA ILE A 456 0.58 7.24 -7.87
C ILE A 456 0.79 5.73 -7.77
N ASP A 457 -0.30 4.98 -7.93
CA ASP A 457 -0.31 3.52 -7.91
C ASP A 457 -0.87 2.94 -9.22
N ARG A 458 -0.82 1.62 -9.30
CA ARG A 458 -1.14 0.74 -10.42
C ARG A 458 -2.65 0.46 -10.53
N MET A 459 -3.01 -0.35 -11.52
CA MET A 459 -4.32 -0.97 -11.60
C MET A 459 -4.22 -2.48 -11.38
N ASN A 460 -5.34 -3.10 -11.04
CA ASN A 460 -5.50 -4.54 -11.09
C ASN A 460 -6.43 -4.89 -12.26
N PHE A 461 -6.06 -5.91 -13.02
CA PHE A 461 -6.92 -6.49 -14.05
C PHE A 461 -6.77 -8.00 -14.03
N ARG A 462 -7.82 -8.69 -13.60
CA ARG A 462 -7.86 -10.14 -13.50
C ARG A 462 -8.92 -10.74 -14.40
N ARG A 463 -8.50 -11.60 -15.31
CA ARG A 463 -9.40 -12.41 -16.16
C ARG A 463 -10.02 -13.56 -15.37
N PRO A 464 -11.17 -14.08 -15.85
CA PRO A 464 -11.67 -15.38 -15.42
C PRO A 464 -10.58 -16.45 -15.47
N ASP A 465 -10.46 -17.23 -14.40
CA ASP A 465 -9.67 -18.45 -14.40
C ASP A 465 -10.34 -19.44 -15.34
N LYS A 466 -9.57 -19.97 -16.30
CA LYS A 466 -10.08 -21.01 -17.19
C LYS A 466 -10.25 -22.29 -16.38
N VAL A 467 -11.50 -22.74 -16.22
CA VAL A 467 -11.87 -24.04 -15.65
C VAL A 467 -11.53 -25.15 -16.63
#